data_AF-A0A7W1UC19-F1
#
_entry.id   AF-A0A7W1UC19-F1
#
_cell.length_a   1.000
_cell.length_b   1.000
_cell.length_c   1.000
_cell.angle_alpha   90.00
_cell.angle_beta   90.00
_cell.angle_gamma   90.00
#
_symmetry.space_group_name_H-M   'P 1'
#
loop_
_entity.id
_entity.type
_entity.pdbx_description
1 polymer ?
#
loop_
_entity_poly.entity_id
_entity_poly.type
_entity_poly.pdbx_seq_one_letter_code
_entity_poly.pdbx_strand_id
1 'polypeptide(L)'
;MATQAGEHPRLALPGATAILGASSTMFARMLVIMSLLQPDLFLMLLAPLGGMALCGYVMSFILFSKAQRIPADGPDIPHRNPFELRPALGFGVLYAGVLFISKAAQTYLGDQGLYASSLLAGTTDVDAIMLSIVRLQQDGLLAWTAATAITLAAMTNTIVKLLLAGWFGGKPLMKYVAPGMMAILATGSLILIVFGFTHP
;
A
#
# COMPACT_ATOMS: atom_id res chain seq x y z
N MET A 1 -16.98 -0.97 -6.82
CA MET A 1 -16.50 -2.09 -7.67
C MET A 1 -16.44 -3.42 -6.93
N ALA A 2 -15.80 -3.56 -5.76
CA ALA A 2 -15.75 -4.84 -5.03
C ALA A 2 -17.15 -5.40 -4.68
N THR A 3 -18.05 -4.56 -4.16
CA THR A 3 -19.46 -4.90 -3.90
C THR A 3 -20.24 -5.31 -5.16
N GLN A 4 -20.03 -4.63 -6.28
CA GLN A 4 -20.69 -4.94 -7.56
C GLN A 4 -20.17 -6.23 -8.21
N ALA A 5 -18.94 -6.65 -7.92
CA ALA A 5 -18.35 -7.89 -8.44
C ALA A 5 -18.94 -9.16 -7.80
N GLY A 6 -19.49 -9.06 -6.59
CA GLY A 6 -20.23 -10.15 -5.94
C GLY A 6 -21.56 -10.47 -6.62
N GLU A 7 -22.21 -9.45 -7.21
CA GLU A 7 -23.52 -9.57 -7.86
C GLU A 7 -23.41 -9.90 -9.36
N HIS A 8 -22.32 -9.49 -10.02
CA HIS A 8 -22.08 -9.77 -11.44
C HIS A 8 -20.68 -10.39 -11.67
N PRO A 9 -20.58 -11.71 -11.94
CA PRO A 9 -19.31 -12.38 -12.20
C PRO A 9 -18.50 -11.79 -13.37
N ARG A 10 -19.17 -11.08 -14.29
CA ARG A 10 -18.54 -10.37 -15.43
C ARG A 10 -17.67 -9.18 -14.98
N LEU A 11 -17.90 -8.63 -13.78
CA LEU A 11 -17.13 -7.50 -13.23
C LEU A 11 -15.93 -7.92 -12.38
N ALA A 12 -15.76 -9.22 -12.11
CA ALA A 12 -14.67 -9.74 -11.28
C ALA A 12 -13.28 -9.46 -11.89
N LEU A 13 -13.15 -9.60 -13.22
CA LEU A 13 -11.87 -9.41 -13.91
C LEU A 13 -11.48 -7.92 -14.02
N PRO A 14 -12.35 -6.99 -14.48
CA PRO A 14 -12.08 -5.55 -14.42
C PRO A 14 -11.85 -5.04 -12.98
N GLY A 15 -12.61 -5.54 -12.01
CA GLY A 15 -12.43 -5.20 -10.60
C GLY A 15 -11.05 -5.62 -10.07
N ALA A 16 -10.56 -6.80 -10.46
CA ALA A 16 -9.24 -7.26 -10.07
C ALA A 16 -8.12 -6.41 -10.67
N THR A 17 -8.24 -6.04 -11.96
CA THR A 17 -7.32 -5.11 -12.62
C THR A 17 -7.27 -3.76 -11.90
N ALA A 18 -8.44 -3.19 -11.58
CA ALA A 18 -8.51 -1.91 -10.87
C ALA A 18 -7.86 -1.98 -9.47
N ILE A 19 -8.10 -3.05 -8.72
CA ILE A 19 -7.53 -3.25 -7.36
C ILE A 19 -6.00 -3.39 -7.41
N LEU A 20 -5.47 -4.20 -8.33
CA LEU A 20 -4.03 -4.37 -8.48
C LEU A 20 -3.36 -3.09 -9.01
N GLY A 21 -3.96 -2.41 -9.99
CA GLY A 21 -3.49 -1.12 -10.48
C GLY A 21 -3.49 -0.04 -9.40
N ALA A 22 -4.56 0.07 -8.60
CA ALA A 22 -4.64 1.00 -7.48
C ALA A 22 -3.60 0.69 -6.38
N SER A 23 -3.29 -0.58 -6.15
CA SER A 23 -2.25 -0.97 -5.18
C SER A 23 -0.84 -0.68 -5.72
N SER A 24 -0.62 -0.87 -7.01
CA SER A 24 0.67 -0.59 -7.67
C SER A 24 0.97 0.90 -7.73
N THR A 25 -0.05 1.72 -8.07
CA THR A 25 0.04 3.18 -8.07
C THR A 25 0.35 3.74 -6.68
N MET A 26 -0.17 3.13 -5.62
CA MET A 26 0.20 3.49 -4.25
C MET A 26 1.69 3.29 -3.99
N PHE A 27 2.27 2.12 -4.30
CA PHE A 27 3.71 1.89 -4.10
C PHE A 27 4.56 2.85 -4.93
N ALA A 28 4.17 3.09 -6.18
CA ALA A 28 4.84 4.05 -7.05
C ALA A 28 4.78 5.48 -6.46
N ARG A 29 3.62 5.89 -5.94
CA ARG A 29 3.46 7.19 -5.26
C ARG A 29 4.34 7.31 -4.03
N MET A 30 4.43 6.26 -3.20
CA MET A 30 5.32 6.25 -2.03
C MET A 30 6.78 6.47 -2.45
N LEU A 31 7.25 5.80 -3.52
CA LEU A 31 8.60 6.01 -4.03
C LEU A 31 8.84 7.45 -4.50
N VAL A 32 7.88 8.04 -5.20
CA VAL A 32 7.96 9.44 -5.63
C VAL A 32 8.07 10.38 -4.43
N ILE A 33 7.18 10.25 -3.45
CA ILE A 33 7.22 11.05 -2.21
C ILE A 33 8.58 10.88 -1.51
N MET A 34 9.07 9.65 -1.44
CA MET A 34 10.32 9.32 -0.77
C MET A 34 11.53 9.97 -1.45
N SER A 35 11.56 9.94 -2.79
CA SER A 35 12.63 10.57 -3.57
C SER A 35 12.72 12.08 -3.35
N LEU A 36 11.60 12.73 -3.03
CA LEU A 36 11.53 14.16 -2.76
C LEU A 36 11.88 14.51 -1.31
N LEU A 37 11.45 13.69 -0.36
CA LEU A 37 11.60 14.01 1.07
C LEU A 37 12.91 13.52 1.67
N GLN A 38 13.36 12.31 1.32
CA GLN A 38 14.58 11.70 1.85
C GLN A 38 15.22 10.73 0.84
N PRO A 39 16.11 11.24 -0.03
CA PRO A 39 16.75 10.47 -1.11
C PRO A 39 17.54 9.23 -0.65
N ASP A 40 18.17 9.31 0.53
CA ASP A 40 18.96 8.21 1.07
C ASP A 40 18.07 7.01 1.44
N LEU A 41 16.92 7.28 2.08
CA LEU A 41 15.96 6.24 2.43
C LEU A 41 15.15 5.78 1.20
N PHE A 42 15.02 6.62 0.15
CA PHE A 42 14.46 6.20 -1.13
C PHE A 42 15.25 5.04 -1.77
N LEU A 43 16.59 5.08 -1.75
CA LEU A 43 17.42 4.01 -2.31
C LEU A 43 17.18 2.67 -1.61
N MET A 44 17.00 2.69 -0.29
CA MET A 44 16.66 1.50 0.50
C MET A 44 15.25 0.98 0.20
N LEU A 45 14.30 1.88 -0.10
CA LEU A 45 12.91 1.52 -0.42
C LEU A 45 12.69 1.16 -1.90
N LEU A 46 13.63 1.49 -2.78
CA LEU A 46 13.53 1.24 -4.21
C LEU A 46 13.36 -0.24 -4.52
N ALA A 47 14.14 -1.10 -3.85
CA ALA A 47 14.02 -2.54 -4.02
C ALA A 47 12.65 -3.07 -3.53
N PRO A 48 12.24 -2.89 -2.25
CA PRO A 48 11.01 -3.49 -1.75
C PRO A 48 9.77 -2.89 -2.42
N LEU A 49 9.62 -1.57 -2.44
CA LEU A 49 8.43 -0.93 -3.01
C LEU A 49 8.43 -0.98 -4.54
N GLY A 50 9.60 -0.89 -5.18
CA GLY A 50 9.71 -1.00 -6.65
C GLY A 50 9.40 -2.40 -7.14
N GLY A 51 9.88 -3.44 -6.44
CA GLY A 51 9.53 -4.82 -6.73
C GLY A 51 8.03 -5.09 -6.57
N MET A 52 7.43 -4.61 -5.48
CA MET A 52 5.98 -4.69 -5.24
C MET A 52 5.18 -3.95 -6.32
N ALA A 53 5.60 -2.73 -6.70
CA ALA A 53 4.96 -1.94 -7.76
C ALA A 53 5.03 -2.64 -9.11
N LEU A 54 6.23 -3.11 -9.50
CA LEU A 54 6.45 -3.77 -10.78
C LEU A 54 5.62 -5.06 -10.88
N CYS A 55 5.66 -5.89 -9.83
CA CYS A 55 4.88 -7.13 -9.76
C CYS A 55 3.37 -6.85 -9.91
N GLY A 56 2.86 -5.85 -9.18
CA GLY A 56 1.46 -5.45 -9.26
C GLY A 56 1.06 -4.92 -10.64
N TYR A 57 1.90 -4.08 -11.27
CA TYR A 57 1.63 -3.57 -12.62
C TYR A 57 1.65 -4.67 -13.66
N VAL A 58 2.63 -5.59 -13.61
CA VAL A 58 2.72 -6.73 -14.52
C VAL A 58 1.46 -7.59 -14.40
N MET A 59 1.04 -7.92 -13.18
CA MET A 59 -0.15 -8.74 -12.97
C MET A 59 -1.43 -8.00 -13.41
N SER A 60 -1.53 -6.70 -13.11
CA SER A 60 -2.62 -5.85 -13.58
C SER A 60 -2.70 -5.81 -15.10
N PHE A 61 -1.57 -5.68 -15.80
CA PHE A 61 -1.48 -5.65 -17.25
C PHE A 61 -1.89 -6.99 -17.89
N ILE A 62 -1.47 -8.11 -17.31
CA ILE A 62 -1.89 -9.46 -17.74
C ILE A 62 -3.41 -9.61 -17.64
N LEU A 63 -4.01 -9.15 -16.53
CA LEU A 63 -5.47 -9.21 -16.34
C LEU A 63 -6.20 -8.22 -17.27
N PHE A 64 -5.66 -7.02 -17.47
CA PHE A 64 -6.20 -6.02 -18.38
C PHE A 64 -6.26 -6.53 -19.83
N SER A 65 -5.18 -7.17 -20.29
CA SER A 65 -5.11 -7.77 -21.64
C SER A 65 -6.14 -8.88 -21.84
N LYS A 66 -6.51 -9.59 -20.76
CA LYS A 66 -7.61 -10.57 -20.77
C LYS A 66 -9.00 -9.91 -20.72
N ALA A 67 -9.10 -8.75 -20.08
CA ALA A 67 -10.35 -8.01 -19.91
C ALA A 67 -10.81 -7.30 -21.20
N GLN A 68 -9.88 -6.85 -22.04
CA GLN A 68 -10.20 -6.20 -23.33
C GLN A 68 -11.01 -7.06 -24.31
N ARG A 69 -11.14 -8.37 -24.07
CA ARG A 69 -11.96 -9.28 -24.88
C ARG A 69 -13.45 -9.26 -24.50
N ILE A 70 -13.84 -8.44 -23.52
CA ILE A 70 -15.22 -8.31 -23.03
C ILE A 70 -15.71 -6.90 -23.37
N PRO A 71 -16.85 -6.73 -24.06
CA PRO A 71 -17.41 -5.41 -24.35
C PRO A 71 -17.65 -4.63 -23.05
N ALA A 72 -17.17 -3.39 -23.00
CA ALA A 72 -17.30 -2.52 -21.86
C ALA A 72 -18.61 -1.71 -21.95
N ASP A 73 -19.67 -2.20 -21.29
CA ASP A 73 -20.80 -1.35 -20.90
C ASP A 73 -20.63 -1.04 -19.41
N GLY A 74 -20.25 0.20 -19.10
CA GLY A 74 -20.04 0.68 -17.74
C GLY A 74 -20.57 2.10 -17.58
N PRO A 75 -21.38 2.39 -16.54
CA PRO A 75 -22.02 3.69 -16.36
C PRO A 75 -21.02 4.77 -15.92
N ASP A 76 -21.28 6.01 -16.33
CA ASP A 76 -20.55 7.21 -15.92
C ASP A 76 -20.54 7.34 -14.39
N ILE A 77 -19.34 7.35 -13.81
CA ILE A 77 -19.14 7.59 -12.38
C ILE A 77 -19.00 9.11 -12.19
N PRO A 78 -19.82 9.75 -11.34
CA PRO A 78 -19.75 11.19 -11.14
C PRO A 78 -18.42 11.57 -10.47
N HIS A 79 -17.69 12.48 -11.09
CA HIS A 79 -16.47 13.06 -10.56
C HIS A 79 -16.79 14.00 -9.39
N ARG A 80 -16.42 13.61 -8.16
CA ARG A 80 -16.48 14.49 -6.98
C ARG A 80 -15.23 15.37 -6.93
N ASN A 81 -15.43 16.67 -6.74
CA ASN A 81 -14.38 17.69 -6.72
C ASN A 81 -13.31 17.40 -5.63
N PRO A 82 -12.03 17.17 -5.99
CA PRO A 82 -10.99 16.72 -5.07
C PRO A 82 -10.38 17.82 -4.17
N PHE A 83 -10.83 19.07 -4.28
CA PHE A 83 -10.37 20.19 -3.46
C PHE A 83 -11.42 20.58 -2.40
N GLU A 84 -11.44 19.84 -1.29
CA GLU A 84 -12.20 20.23 -0.10
C GLU A 84 -11.23 20.49 1.07
N LEU A 85 -11.33 21.67 1.69
CA LEU A 85 -10.50 22.04 2.86
C LEU A 85 -10.78 21.15 4.09
N ARG A 86 -11.97 20.52 4.15
CA ARG A 86 -12.39 19.63 5.25
C ARG A 86 -11.57 18.32 5.30
N PRO A 87 -11.44 17.55 4.20
CA PRO A 87 -10.52 16.40 4.11
C PRO A 87 -9.07 16.74 4.45
N ALA A 88 -8.56 17.92 4.04
CA ALA A 88 -7.17 18.31 4.32
C ALA A 88 -6.92 18.50 5.82
N LEU A 89 -7.83 19.15 6.54
CA LEU A 89 -7.76 19.26 8.00
C LEU A 89 -7.87 17.87 8.68
N GLY A 90 -8.76 17.01 8.18
CA GLY A 90 -8.89 15.62 8.67
C GLY A 90 -7.59 14.83 8.52
N PHE A 91 -6.92 14.95 7.38
CA PHE A 91 -5.61 14.35 7.15
C PHE A 91 -4.55 14.88 8.12
N GLY A 92 -4.52 16.20 8.36
CA GLY A 92 -3.58 16.80 9.32
C GLY A 92 -3.73 16.25 10.73
N VAL A 93 -4.97 16.08 11.22
CA VAL A 93 -5.26 15.47 12.53
C VAL A 93 -4.84 14.00 12.56
N LEU A 94 -5.17 13.24 11.51
CA LEU A 94 -4.80 11.83 11.41
C LEU A 94 -3.27 11.65 11.38
N TYR A 95 -2.56 12.44 10.57
CA TYR A 95 -1.11 12.46 10.52
C TYR A 95 -0.50 12.78 11.89
N ALA A 96 -0.98 13.82 12.57
CA ALA A 96 -0.48 14.17 13.90
C ALA A 96 -0.70 13.03 14.91
N GLY A 97 -1.86 12.37 14.86
CA GLY A 97 -2.17 11.21 15.70
C GLY A 97 -1.25 10.03 15.43
N VAL A 98 -1.03 9.68 14.16
CA VAL A 98 -0.12 8.61 13.75
C VAL A 98 1.32 8.94 14.19
N LEU A 99 1.80 10.15 13.94
CA LEU A 99 3.13 10.59 14.36
C LEU A 99 3.30 10.49 15.87
N PHE A 100 2.32 10.96 16.65
CA PHE A 100 2.35 10.88 18.11
C PHE A 100 2.41 9.44 18.59
N ILE A 101 1.53 8.56 18.07
CA ILE A 101 1.49 7.15 18.46
C ILE A 101 2.79 6.44 18.06
N SER A 102 3.30 6.68 16.86
CA SER A 102 4.54 6.07 16.39
C SER A 102 5.77 6.56 17.18
N LYS A 103 5.84 7.86 17.53
CA LYS A 103 6.91 8.38 18.40
C LYS A 103 6.81 7.81 19.82
N ALA A 104 5.61 7.75 20.37
CA ALA A 104 5.38 7.18 21.69
C ALA A 104 5.77 5.70 21.71
N ALA A 105 5.32 4.93 20.72
CA ALA A 105 5.66 3.52 20.59
C ALA A 105 7.17 3.32 20.40
N GLN A 106 7.82 4.13 19.56
CA GLN A 106 9.28 4.11 19.41
C GLN A 106 9.99 4.42 20.74
N THR A 107 9.51 5.40 21.51
CA THR A 107 10.20 5.85 22.73
C THR A 107 10.03 4.86 23.89
N TYR A 108 8.84 4.27 24.05
CA TYR A 108 8.54 3.36 25.17
C TYR A 108 8.83 1.89 24.86
N LEU A 109 8.70 1.47 23.60
CA LEU A 109 8.80 0.06 23.16
C LEU A 109 9.92 -0.16 22.13
N GLY A 110 10.71 0.88 21.82
CA GLY A 110 11.77 0.81 20.82
C GLY A 110 11.26 0.53 19.41
N ASP A 111 12.13 -0.08 18.59
CA ASP A 111 11.83 -0.42 17.20
C ASP A 111 10.63 -1.35 17.05
N GLN A 112 10.40 -2.25 18.01
CA GLN A 112 9.24 -3.15 18.01
C GLN A 112 7.92 -2.38 18.13
N GLY A 113 7.89 -1.34 18.95
CA GLY A 113 6.75 -0.44 19.06
C GLY A 113 6.47 0.29 17.75
N LEU A 114 7.52 0.76 17.08
CA LEU A 114 7.39 1.41 15.78
C LEU A 114 6.84 0.44 14.73
N TYR A 115 7.32 -0.81 14.69
CA TYR A 115 6.79 -1.83 13.77
C TYR A 115 5.31 -2.14 14.05
N ALA A 116 4.93 -2.31 15.31
CA ALA A 116 3.52 -2.51 15.68
C ALA A 116 2.65 -1.33 15.25
N SER A 117 3.10 -0.09 15.49
CA SER A 117 2.40 1.11 15.04
C SER A 117 2.27 1.18 13.52
N SER A 118 3.28 0.71 12.79
CA SER A 118 3.31 0.71 11.33
C SER A 118 2.35 -0.30 10.74
N LEU A 119 2.25 -1.49 11.34
CA LEU A 119 1.25 -2.48 10.99
C LEU A 119 -0.17 -1.92 11.20
N LEU A 120 -0.42 -1.31 12.36
CA LEU A 120 -1.74 -0.73 12.66
C LEU A 120 -2.08 0.44 11.74
N ALA A 121 -1.20 1.43 11.62
CA ALA A 121 -1.44 2.61 10.79
C ALA A 121 -1.54 2.25 9.30
N GLY A 122 -0.79 1.24 8.85
CA GLY A 122 -0.84 0.72 7.49
C GLY A 122 -2.21 0.15 7.09
N THR A 123 -3.06 -0.22 8.04
CA THR A 123 -4.46 -0.61 7.75
C THR A 123 -5.35 0.56 7.33
N THR A 124 -5.00 1.78 7.76
CA THR A 124 -5.86 2.96 7.64
C THR A 124 -5.33 3.92 6.59
N ASP A 125 -4.09 4.40 6.75
CA ASP A 125 -3.45 5.33 5.82
C ASP A 125 -1.94 5.14 5.83
N VAL A 126 -1.42 4.65 4.70
CA VAL A 126 0.02 4.39 4.54
C VAL A 126 0.81 5.67 4.33
N ASP A 127 0.21 6.75 3.81
CA ASP A 127 0.92 8.01 3.60
C ASP A 127 1.19 8.70 4.93
N ALA A 128 0.21 8.71 5.84
CA ALA A 128 0.35 9.31 7.16
C ALA A 128 1.48 8.67 7.97
N ILE A 129 1.55 7.33 7.98
CA ILE A 129 2.64 6.61 8.66
C ILE A 129 3.99 6.79 7.95
N MET A 130 4.01 6.81 6.61
CA MET A 130 5.24 7.07 5.85
C MET A 130 5.83 8.44 6.20
N LEU A 131 5.03 9.50 6.16
CA LEU A 131 5.46 10.84 6.52
C LEU A 131 5.89 10.91 7.99
N SER A 132 5.20 10.17 8.86
CA SER A 132 5.56 10.12 10.28
C SER A 132 6.94 9.49 10.46
N ILE A 133 7.22 8.39 9.77
CA ILE A 133 8.52 7.71 9.80
C ILE A 133 9.62 8.60 9.22
N VAL A 134 9.35 9.33 8.13
CA VAL A 134 10.28 10.32 7.58
C VAL A 134 10.64 11.37 8.62
N ARG A 135 9.66 11.85 9.40
CA ARG A 135 9.91 12.80 10.49
C ARG A 135 10.72 12.17 11.61
N LEU A 136 10.41 10.92 11.99
CA LEU A 136 11.16 10.18 13.01
C LEU A 136 12.61 9.94 12.61
N GLN A 137 12.89 9.74 11.32
CA GLN A 137 14.23 9.61 10.78
C GLN A 137 15.03 10.91 10.89
N GLN A 138 14.39 12.07 10.67
CA GLN A 138 15.01 13.37 10.93
C GLN A 138 15.35 13.55 12.42
N ASP A 139 14.60 12.90 13.31
CA ASP A 139 14.84 12.88 14.76
C ASP A 139 15.79 11.74 15.21
N GLY A 140 16.55 11.14 14.28
CA GLY A 140 17.60 10.17 14.58
C GLY A 140 17.20 8.69 14.50
N LEU A 141 16.02 8.36 13.97
CA LEU A 141 15.67 6.96 13.67
C LEU A 141 16.58 6.40 12.57
N LEU A 142 17.08 5.18 12.78
CA LEU A 142 17.89 4.48 11.79
C LEU A 142 17.14 4.28 10.46
N ALA A 143 17.80 4.56 9.35
CA ALA A 143 17.23 4.44 8.00
C ALA A 143 16.72 3.01 7.73
N TRP A 144 17.42 2.00 8.26
CA TRP A 144 17.01 0.60 8.15
C TRP A 144 15.65 0.35 8.83
N THR A 145 15.52 0.71 10.10
CA THR A 145 14.26 0.60 10.87
C THR A 145 13.13 1.35 10.17
N ALA A 146 13.40 2.54 9.63
CA ALA A 146 12.45 3.31 8.85
C ALA A 146 11.98 2.57 7.58
N ALA A 147 12.91 2.01 6.80
CA ALA A 147 12.60 1.25 5.59
C ALA A 147 11.76 0.00 5.89
N THR A 148 12.11 -0.74 6.94
CA THR A 148 11.36 -1.92 7.39
C THR A 148 9.94 -1.53 7.82
N ALA A 149 9.81 -0.49 8.64
CA ALA A 149 8.51 0.01 9.12
C ALA A 149 7.58 0.44 7.96
N ILE A 150 8.10 1.19 6.99
CA ILE A 150 7.35 1.62 5.80
C ILE A 150 6.90 0.42 4.96
N THR A 151 7.79 -0.55 4.76
CA THR A 151 7.48 -1.75 3.97
C THR A 151 6.43 -2.61 4.67
N LEU A 152 6.52 -2.76 5.99
CA LEU A 152 5.50 -3.45 6.79
C LEU A 152 4.14 -2.77 6.69
N ALA A 153 4.07 -1.44 6.79
CA ALA A 153 2.83 -0.69 6.60
C ALA A 153 2.22 -0.94 5.20
N ALA A 154 3.05 -0.94 4.16
CA ALA A 154 2.64 -1.21 2.78
C ALA A 154 2.10 -2.65 2.60
N MET A 155 2.76 -3.64 3.22
CA MET A 155 2.31 -5.02 3.23
C MET A 155 0.99 -5.19 3.96
N THR A 156 0.82 -4.56 5.13
CA THR A 156 -0.46 -4.63 5.87
C THR A 156 -1.61 -4.03 5.07
N ASN A 157 -1.41 -2.89 4.40
CA ASN A 157 -2.44 -2.33 3.53
C ASN A 157 -2.83 -3.29 2.39
N THR A 158 -1.84 -3.99 1.83
CA THR A 158 -2.06 -4.98 0.78
C THR A 158 -2.88 -6.16 1.29
N ILE A 159 -2.57 -6.64 2.50
CA ILE A 159 -3.34 -7.70 3.18
C ILE A 159 -4.77 -7.24 3.44
N VAL A 160 -4.97 -6.02 3.95
CA VAL A 160 -6.31 -5.45 4.20
C VAL A 160 -7.09 -5.37 2.89
N LYS A 161 -6.50 -4.87 1.79
CA LYS A 161 -7.15 -4.83 0.47
C LYS A 161 -7.52 -6.23 -0.03
N LEU A 162 -6.67 -7.23 0.20
CA LEU A 162 -6.97 -8.62 -0.15
C LEU A 162 -8.16 -9.16 0.66
N LEU A 163 -8.19 -8.90 1.97
CA LEU A 163 -9.30 -9.30 2.85
C LEU A 163 -10.62 -8.60 2.44
N LEU A 164 -10.57 -7.30 2.17
CA LEU A 164 -11.72 -6.53 1.70
C LEU A 164 -12.21 -7.03 0.34
N ALA A 165 -11.32 -7.35 -0.59
CA ALA A 165 -11.69 -7.96 -1.87
C ALA A 165 -12.37 -9.33 -1.68
N GLY A 166 -11.89 -10.13 -0.73
CA GLY A 166 -12.51 -11.40 -0.38
C GLY A 166 -13.89 -11.27 0.25
N TRP A 167 -14.03 -10.35 1.20
CA TRP A 167 -15.30 -10.13 1.91
C TRP A 167 -16.36 -9.53 0.98
N PHE A 168 -16.03 -8.46 0.25
CA PHE A 168 -17.02 -7.74 -0.55
C PHE A 168 -17.21 -8.27 -1.97
N GLY A 169 -16.19 -8.88 -2.58
CA GLY A 169 -16.24 -9.35 -3.98
C GLY A 169 -16.40 -10.85 -4.18
N GLY A 170 -16.34 -11.64 -3.10
CA GLY A 170 -16.57 -13.07 -3.12
C GLY A 170 -15.55 -13.90 -3.91
N LYS A 171 -15.86 -15.20 -4.08
CA LYS A 171 -14.98 -16.17 -4.75
C LYS A 171 -14.58 -15.80 -6.20
N PRO A 172 -15.47 -15.24 -7.04
CA PRO A 172 -15.12 -14.87 -8.42
C PRO A 172 -14.03 -13.80 -8.48
N LEU A 173 -14.09 -12.77 -7.64
CA LEU A 173 -13.07 -11.72 -7.57
C LEU A 173 -11.75 -12.26 -7.00
N MET A 174 -11.84 -13.06 -5.93
CA MET A 174 -10.66 -13.63 -5.25
C MET A 174 -9.81 -14.50 -6.16
N LYS A 175 -10.42 -15.25 -7.10
CA LYS A 175 -9.69 -16.07 -8.06
C LYS A 175 -8.67 -15.27 -8.89
N TYR A 176 -8.95 -13.99 -9.14
CA TYR A 176 -8.08 -13.12 -9.95
C TYR A 176 -7.20 -12.20 -9.11
N VAL A 177 -7.71 -11.68 -7.97
CA VAL A 177 -6.97 -10.76 -7.10
C VAL A 177 -5.91 -11.48 -6.26
N ALA A 178 -6.25 -12.64 -5.69
CA ALA A 178 -5.40 -13.31 -4.71
C ALA A 178 -4.01 -13.67 -5.26
N PRO A 179 -3.86 -14.25 -6.47
CA PRO A 179 -2.51 -14.58 -6.99
C PRO A 179 -1.63 -13.34 -7.14
N GLY A 180 -2.19 -12.21 -7.58
CA GLY A 180 -1.46 -10.95 -7.72
C GLY A 180 -1.04 -10.34 -6.38
N MET A 181 -1.97 -10.27 -5.43
CA MET A 181 -1.68 -9.77 -4.08
C MET A 181 -0.66 -10.65 -3.35
N MET A 182 -0.77 -11.97 -3.50
CA MET A 182 0.21 -12.91 -2.92
C MET A 182 1.59 -12.75 -3.54
N ALA A 183 1.69 -12.53 -4.86
CA ALA A 183 2.96 -12.26 -5.52
C ALA A 183 3.61 -10.95 -5.05
N ILE A 184 2.79 -9.89 -4.87
CA ILE A 184 3.24 -8.62 -4.29
C ILE A 184 3.78 -8.83 -2.87
N LEU A 185 3.02 -9.52 -2.01
CA LEU A 185 3.42 -9.81 -0.63
C LEU A 185 4.68 -10.67 -0.57
N ALA A 186 4.77 -11.71 -1.40
CA ALA A 186 5.96 -12.57 -1.48
C ALA A 186 7.19 -11.77 -1.90
N THR A 187 7.04 -10.84 -2.84
CA THR A 187 8.13 -9.97 -3.29
C THR A 187 8.58 -9.03 -2.18
N GLY A 188 7.65 -8.38 -1.48
CA GLY A 188 7.95 -7.52 -0.32
C GLY A 188 8.66 -8.28 0.80
N SER A 189 8.15 -9.46 1.18
CA SER A 189 8.75 -10.33 2.18
C SER A 189 10.15 -10.80 1.78
N LEU A 190 10.32 -11.28 0.54
CA LEU A 190 11.60 -11.77 0.06
C LEU A 190 12.66 -10.67 0.10
N ILE A 191 12.31 -9.46 -0.34
CA ILE A 191 13.24 -8.35 -0.37
C ILE A 191 13.58 -7.88 1.05
N LEU A 192 12.61 -7.82 1.97
CA LEU A 192 12.88 -7.52 3.37
C LEU A 192 13.82 -8.53 4.01
N ILE A 193 13.63 -9.82 3.73
CA ILE A 193 14.50 -10.89 4.23
C ILE A 193 15.91 -10.72 3.66
N VAL A 194 16.04 -10.56 2.34
CA VAL A 194 17.34 -10.41 1.67
C VAL A 194 18.07 -9.17 2.18
N PHE A 195 17.41 -8.03 2.26
CA PHE A 195 18.03 -6.80 2.76
C PHE A 195 18.35 -6.87 4.26
N GLY A 196 17.50 -7.53 5.07
CA GLY A 196 17.73 -7.73 6.50
C GLY A 196 18.92 -8.64 6.82
N PHE A 197 19.29 -9.54 5.91
CA PHE A 197 20.52 -10.32 6.02
C PHE A 197 21.78 -9.56 5.60
N THR A 198 21.66 -8.47 4.81
CA THR A 198 22.82 -7.73 4.29
C THR A 198 23.28 -6.55 5.15
N HIS A 199 22.46 -6.04 6.05
CA HIS A 199 22.80 -4.92 6.95
C HIS A 199 22.37 -5.26 8.39
N PRO A 200 23.25 -5.90 9.19
CA PRO A 200 23.02 -6.10 10.63
C PRO A 200 23.16 -4.82 11.45
#